data_AF-A0A920MSD5-F1
#
_entry.id   AF-A0A920MSD5-F1
#
_cell.length_a   1.000
_cell.length_b   1.000
_cell.length_c   1.000
_cell.angle_alpha   90.00
_cell.angle_beta   90.00
_cell.angle_gamma   90.00
#
_symmetry.space_group_name_H-M   'P 1'
#
loop_
_entity.id
_entity.type
_entity.pdbx_description
1 polymer ?
#
loop_
_entity_poly.entity_id
_entity_poly.type
_entity_poly.pdbx_seq_one_letter_code
_entity_poly.pdbx_strand_id
1 'polypeptide(L)'
;MHSTLLSAFVAAILSVGQRILSLNETFEAWYNGLKFMLMGLLVLVLAWALADISKELHTADYIVSVLGDKIPIEMLPAVVFFIAAITAFGSGSSWGVMAILMPLVIPLCWAVMENYGGPSPR
;
A
#
# COMPACT_ATOMS: atom_id res chain seq x y z
N MET A 1 -21.30 6.20 1.95
CA MET A 1 -21.96 4.88 1.75
C MET A 1 -23.15 4.97 0.78
N HIS A 2 -24.04 5.95 0.92
CA HIS A 2 -25.17 6.12 -0.01
C HIS A 2 -24.74 6.41 -1.46
N SER A 3 -23.68 7.21 -1.69
CA SER A 3 -23.23 7.58 -3.04
C SER A 3 -22.61 6.43 -3.83
N THR A 4 -21.87 5.53 -3.17
CA THR A 4 -21.25 4.36 -3.80
C THR A 4 -22.28 3.28 -4.15
N LEU A 5 -23.33 3.13 -3.32
CA LEU A 5 -24.46 2.25 -3.64
C LEU A 5 -25.24 2.79 -4.84
N LEU A 6 -25.51 4.11 -4.86
CA LEU A 6 -26.17 4.78 -5.99
C LEU A 6 -25.38 4.65 -7.29
N SER A 7 -24.06 4.85 -7.27
CA SER A 7 -23.23 4.73 -8.48
C SER A 7 -23.18 3.30 -9.02
N ALA A 8 -23.09 2.29 -8.14
CA ALA A 8 -23.13 0.89 -8.56
C ALA A 8 -24.49 0.52 -9.17
N PHE A 9 -25.58 1.03 -8.59
CA PHE A 9 -26.94 0.82 -9.09
C PHE A 9 -27.16 1.48 -10.45
N VAL A 10 -26.72 2.73 -10.62
CA VAL A 10 -26.79 3.47 -11.89
C VAL A 10 -25.92 2.80 -12.96
N ALA A 11 -24.71 2.34 -12.62
CA ALA A 11 -23.84 1.62 -13.55
C ALA A 11 -24.47 0.30 -14.03
N ALA A 12 -25.15 -0.44 -13.15
CA ALA A 12 -25.88 -1.64 -13.52
C ALA A 12 -27.07 -1.33 -14.45
N ILE A 13 -27.85 -0.28 -14.15
CA ILE A 13 -28.97 0.16 -15.00
C ILE A 13 -28.49 0.61 -16.38
N LEU A 14 -27.39 1.37 -16.46
CA LEU A 14 -26.83 1.83 -17.73
C LEU A 14 -26.24 0.66 -18.54
N SER A 15 -25.54 -0.28 -17.91
CA SER A 15 -24.94 -1.43 -18.61
C SER A 15 -25.99 -2.36 -19.23
N VAL A 16 -27.09 -2.61 -18.51
CA VAL A 16 -28.22 -3.40 -19.00
C VAL A 16 -29.06 -2.61 -20.00
N GLY A 17 -29.30 -1.32 -19.73
CA GLY A 17 -30.10 -0.43 -20.58
C GLY A 17 -29.44 -0.10 -21.93
N GLN A 18 -28.11 -0.01 -21.97
CA GLN A 18 -27.34 0.17 -23.21
C GLN A 18 -27.09 -1.17 -23.94
N ARG A 19 -27.57 -2.31 -23.40
CA ARG A 19 -27.44 -3.65 -24.00
C ARG A 19 -25.99 -4.10 -24.25
N ILE A 20 -25.03 -3.51 -23.53
CA ILE A 20 -23.61 -3.82 -23.69
C ILE A 20 -23.27 -5.14 -22.97
N LEU A 21 -23.95 -5.42 -21.86
CA LEU A 21 -23.79 -6.60 -21.01
C LEU A 21 -25.17 -7.13 -20.59
N SER A 22 -25.33 -8.45 -20.56
CA SER A 22 -26.51 -9.10 -19.97
C SER A 22 -26.50 -8.97 -18.44
N LEU A 23 -27.64 -9.27 -17.78
CA LEU A 23 -27.72 -9.28 -16.31
C LEU A 23 -26.66 -10.22 -15.71
N ASN A 24 -26.44 -11.38 -16.33
CA ASN A 24 -25.47 -12.36 -15.84
C ASN A 24 -24.04 -11.84 -15.94
N GLU A 25 -23.66 -11.21 -17.06
CA GLU A 25 -22.32 -10.61 -17.23
C GLU A 25 -22.11 -9.39 -16.31
N THR A 26 -23.17 -8.64 -15.99
CA THR A 26 -23.09 -7.53 -15.03
C THR A 26 -22.76 -8.04 -13.62
N PHE A 27 -23.40 -9.14 -13.19
CA PHE A 27 -23.08 -9.80 -11.93
C PHE A 27 -21.68 -10.40 -11.94
N GLU A 28 -21.26 -11.02 -13.04
CA GLU A 28 -19.94 -11.62 -13.19
C GLU A 28 -18.82 -10.56 -13.16
N ALA A 29 -19.02 -9.41 -13.82
CA ALA A 29 -18.11 -8.28 -13.77
C ALA A 29 -17.99 -7.68 -12.36
N TRP A 30 -19.12 -7.54 -11.65
CA TRP A 30 -19.12 -7.09 -10.26
C TRP A 30 -18.39 -8.07 -9.33
N TYR A 31 -18.63 -9.38 -9.51
CA TYR A 31 -17.95 -10.43 -8.76
C TYR A 31 -16.44 -10.47 -9.01
N ASN A 32 -16.02 -10.33 -10.28
CA ASN A 32 -14.60 -10.22 -10.62
C ASN A 32 -13.95 -8.97 -10.00
N GLY A 33 -14.67 -7.84 -9.97
CA GLY A 33 -14.25 -6.64 -9.27
C GLY A 33 -14.04 -6.87 -7.77
N LEU A 34 -14.99 -7.53 -7.10
CA LEU A 34 -14.86 -7.93 -5.69
C LEU A 34 -13.65 -8.84 -5.46
N LYS A 35 -13.43 -9.83 -6.32
CA LYS A 35 -12.29 -10.76 -6.22
C LYS A 35 -10.95 -10.03 -6.33
N PHE A 36 -10.85 -9.04 -7.23
CA PHE A 36 -9.67 -8.19 -7.36
C PHE A 36 -9.44 -7.35 -6.10
N MET A 37 -10.50 -6.76 -5.53
CA MET A 37 -10.41 -5.99 -4.29
C MET A 37 -9.99 -6.85 -3.08
N LEU A 38 -10.45 -8.11 -3.02
CA LEU A 38 -10.11 -9.03 -1.93
C LEU A 38 -8.59 -9.29 -1.86
N MET A 39 -7.94 -9.45 -3.01
CA MET A 39 -6.47 -9.58 -3.08
C MET A 39 -5.75 -8.34 -2.55
N GLY A 40 -6.23 -7.14 -2.91
CA GLY A 40 -5.68 -5.89 -2.37
C GLY A 40 -5.86 -5.77 -0.86
N LEU A 41 -6.99 -6.22 -0.33
CA LEU A 41 -7.28 -6.19 1.11
C LEU A 41 -6.36 -7.13 1.90
N LEU A 42 -6.08 -8.33 1.40
CA LEU A 42 -5.12 -9.25 2.02
C LEU A 42 -3.73 -8.62 2.12
N VAL A 43 -3.28 -7.96 1.07
CA VAL A 43 -1.98 -7.27 1.04
C VAL A 43 -1.94 -6.13 2.07
N LEU A 44 -3.01 -5.34 2.18
CA LEU A 44 -3.10 -4.27 3.18
C LEU A 44 -3.03 -4.79 4.62
N VAL A 45 -3.70 -5.90 4.91
CA VAL A 45 -3.67 -6.52 6.25
C VAL A 45 -2.26 -7.04 6.57
N LEU A 46 -1.60 -7.70 5.61
CA LEU A 46 -0.21 -8.13 5.74
C LEU A 46 0.75 -6.95 5.95
N ALA A 47 0.53 -5.83 5.24
CA ALA A 47 1.34 -4.63 5.38
C ALA A 47 1.22 -4.00 6.78
N TRP A 48 0.01 -3.96 7.35
CA TRP A 48 -0.19 -3.50 8.74
C TRP A 48 0.48 -4.42 9.75
N ALA A 49 0.36 -5.74 9.59
CA ALA A 49 1.04 -6.70 10.45
C ALA A 49 2.57 -6.53 10.40
N LEU A 50 3.14 -6.38 9.20
CA LEU A 50 4.57 -6.13 9.02
C LEU A 50 5.01 -4.80 9.64
N ALA A 51 4.20 -3.76 9.51
CA ALA A 51 4.48 -2.45 10.10
C ALA A 51 4.50 -2.50 11.63
N ASP A 52 3.55 -3.20 12.26
CA ASP A 52 3.52 -3.37 13.70
C ASP A 52 4.69 -4.22 14.20
N ILE A 53 5.02 -5.33 13.52
CA ILE A 53 6.21 -6.13 13.85
C ILE A 53 7.50 -5.29 13.71
N SER A 54 7.60 -4.46 12.67
CA SER A 54 8.77 -3.61 12.44
C SER A 54 8.95 -2.56 13.55
N LYS A 55 7.84 -2.01 14.07
CA LYS A 55 7.83 -1.12 15.24
C LYS A 55 8.23 -1.86 16.51
N GLU A 56 7.66 -3.04 16.75
CA GLU A 56 7.90 -3.83 17.95
C GLU A 56 9.36 -4.33 18.04
N LEU A 57 9.95 -4.69 16.91
CA LEU A 57 11.36 -5.07 16.81
C LEU A 57 12.33 -3.88 16.88
N HIS A 58 11.84 -2.64 16.97
CA HIS A 58 12.68 -1.43 16.89
C HIS A 58 13.64 -1.49 15.68
N THR A 59 13.16 -2.03 14.57
CA THR A 59 14.03 -2.35 13.40
C THR A 59 14.67 -1.08 12.85
N ALA A 60 13.95 0.03 12.92
CA ALA A 60 14.46 1.34 12.51
C ALA A 60 15.59 1.82 13.42
N ASP A 61 15.46 1.67 14.75
CA ASP A 61 16.52 2.01 15.71
C ASP A 61 17.75 1.11 15.52
N TYR A 62 17.54 -0.18 15.24
CA TYR A 62 18.62 -1.10 14.94
C TYR A 62 19.40 -0.69 13.68
N ILE A 63 18.69 -0.42 12.58
CA ILE A 63 19.30 0.07 11.33
C ILE A 63 20.10 1.34 11.61
N VAL A 64 19.54 2.29 12.34
CA VAL A 64 20.23 3.55 12.65
C VAL A 64 21.42 3.34 13.59
N SER A 65 21.34 2.43 14.57
CA SER A 65 22.48 2.12 15.46
C SER A 65 23.67 1.48 14.72
N VAL A 66 23.41 0.75 13.62
CA VAL A 66 24.44 0.08 12.82
C VAL A 66 24.96 0.97 11.68
N LEU A 67 24.11 1.85 11.14
CA LEU A 67 24.41 2.69 9.96
C LEU A 67 24.59 4.18 10.27
N GLY A 68 24.33 4.64 11.49
CA GLY A 68 24.32 6.06 11.90
C GLY A 68 25.64 6.80 11.67
N ASP A 69 26.77 6.09 11.69
CA ASP A 69 28.09 6.66 11.37
C ASP A 69 28.45 6.59 9.87
N LYS A 70 27.66 5.91 9.02
CA LYS A 70 28.08 5.57 7.63
C LYS A 70 27.06 5.81 6.52
N ILE A 71 25.77 6.04 6.80
CA ILE A 71 24.78 6.28 5.73
C ILE A 71 24.35 7.74 5.67
N PRO A 72 24.75 8.50 4.64
CA PRO A 72 24.19 9.82 4.40
C PRO A 72 22.68 9.71 4.13
N ILE A 73 21.89 10.56 4.77
CA ILE A 73 20.41 10.60 4.66
C ILE A 73 19.91 10.67 3.20
N GLU A 74 20.75 11.17 2.31
CA GLU A 74 20.53 11.27 0.86
C GLU A 74 20.42 9.91 0.14
N MET A 75 20.97 8.82 0.71
CA MET A 75 20.88 7.47 0.12
C MET A 75 19.61 6.72 0.54
N LEU A 76 18.88 7.21 1.55
CA LEU A 76 17.62 6.62 2.00
C LEU A 76 16.57 6.45 0.88
N PRO A 77 16.28 7.48 0.06
CA PRO A 77 15.34 7.33 -1.05
C PRO A 77 15.77 6.28 -2.08
N ALA A 78 17.08 6.05 -2.28
CA ALA A 78 17.57 5.02 -3.20
C ALA A 78 17.26 3.61 -2.68
N VAL A 79 17.46 3.35 -1.38
CA VAL A 79 17.13 2.06 -0.76
C VAL A 79 15.62 1.79 -0.83
N VAL A 80 14.82 2.80 -0.50
CA VAL A 80 13.35 2.73 -0.59
C VAL A 80 12.90 2.45 -2.03
N PHE A 81 13.55 3.08 -3.02
CA PHE A 81 13.28 2.85 -4.43
C PHE A 81 13.56 1.40 -4.85
N PHE A 82 14.68 0.80 -4.40
CA PHE A 82 14.98 -0.60 -4.71
C PHE A 82 13.98 -1.58 -4.08
N ILE A 83 13.59 -1.36 -2.83
CA ILE A 83 12.57 -2.17 -2.15
C ILE A 83 11.23 -2.03 -2.90
N ALA A 84 10.88 -0.80 -3.31
CA ALA A 84 9.69 -0.55 -4.12
C ALA A 84 9.74 -1.27 -5.46
N ALA A 85 10.88 -1.23 -6.15
CA ALA A 85 11.07 -1.88 -7.44
C ALA A 85 10.93 -3.41 -7.35
N ILE A 86 11.53 -4.04 -6.34
CA ILE A 86 11.42 -5.49 -6.11
C ILE A 86 9.97 -5.88 -5.80
N THR A 87 9.30 -5.10 -4.94
CA THR A 87 7.90 -5.35 -4.57
C THR A 87 6.96 -5.10 -5.75
N ALA A 88 7.25 -4.12 -6.60
CA ALA A 88 6.50 -3.84 -7.83
C ALA A 88 6.66 -4.95 -8.86
N PHE A 89 7.86 -5.48 -9.00
CA PHE A 89 8.14 -6.59 -9.90
C PHE A 89 7.43 -7.88 -9.45
N GLY A 90 7.39 -8.15 -8.14
CA GLY A 90 6.73 -9.34 -7.59
C GLY A 90 5.19 -9.26 -7.53
N SER A 91 4.64 -8.06 -7.29
CA SER A 91 3.18 -7.88 -7.16
C SER A 91 2.48 -7.48 -8.47
N GLY A 92 3.22 -6.99 -9.47
CA GLY A 92 2.68 -6.61 -10.79
C GLY A 92 1.66 -5.45 -10.77
N SER A 93 1.43 -4.81 -9.61
CA SER A 93 0.39 -3.78 -9.41
C SER A 93 0.93 -2.60 -8.61
N SER A 94 0.85 -1.40 -9.18
CA SER A 94 1.31 -0.16 -8.53
C SER A 94 0.55 0.17 -7.23
N TRP A 95 -0.73 -0.19 -7.16
CA TRP A 95 -1.57 0.00 -5.97
C TRP A 95 -1.15 -0.89 -4.80
N GLY A 96 -0.74 -2.13 -5.08
CA GLY A 96 -0.25 -3.04 -4.04
C GLY A 96 1.07 -2.59 -3.44
N VAL A 97 1.99 -2.07 -4.28
CA VAL A 97 3.28 -1.54 -3.82
C VAL A 97 3.08 -0.35 -2.90
N MET A 98 2.24 0.62 -3.28
CA MET A 98 1.96 1.78 -2.45
C MET A 98 1.36 1.37 -1.09
N ALA A 99 0.45 0.39 -1.09
CA ALA A 99 -0.17 -0.15 0.11
C ALA A 99 0.82 -0.84 1.07
N ILE A 100 1.82 -1.53 0.54
CA ILE A 100 2.86 -2.21 1.35
C ILE A 100 3.93 -1.22 1.82
N LEU A 101 4.35 -0.32 0.92
CA LEU A 101 5.54 0.49 1.10
C LEU A 101 5.32 1.67 2.03
N MET A 102 4.15 2.33 1.94
CA MET A 102 3.82 3.48 2.79
C MET A 102 3.91 3.19 4.30
N PRO A 103 3.28 2.14 4.84
CA PRO A 103 3.35 1.87 6.28
C PRO A 103 4.75 1.45 6.75
N LEU A 104 5.64 1.01 5.86
CA LEU A 104 7.02 0.64 6.16
C LEU A 104 7.98 1.84 6.08
N VAL A 105 7.84 2.66 5.05
CA VAL A 105 8.73 3.79 4.76
C VAL A 105 8.51 4.96 5.71
N ILE A 106 7.25 5.25 6.07
CA ILE A 106 6.93 6.35 7.00
C ILE A 106 7.69 6.21 8.34
N PRO A 107 7.60 5.08 9.09
CA PRO A 107 8.34 4.94 10.35
C PRO A 107 9.86 4.86 10.15
N LEU A 108 10.34 4.30 9.02
CA LEU A 108 11.76 4.25 8.71
C LEU A 108 12.36 5.65 8.48
N CYS A 109 11.72 6.45 7.63
CA CYS A 109 12.14 7.84 7.38
C CYS A 109 12.13 8.66 8.66
N TRP A 110 11.14 8.39 9.53
CA TRP A 110 11.01 9.07 10.80
C TRP A 110 12.19 8.80 11.74
N ALA A 111 12.49 7.53 12.01
CA ALA A 111 13.56 7.14 12.92
C ALA A 111 14.95 7.63 12.45
N VAL A 112 15.15 7.64 11.13
CA VAL A 112 16.38 8.19 10.53
C VAL A 112 16.43 9.70 10.74
N MET A 113 15.34 10.44 10.47
CA MET A 113 15.31 11.89 10.69
C MET A 113 15.55 12.28 12.14
N GLU A 114 15.01 11.55 13.11
CA GLU A 114 15.18 11.82 14.54
C GLU A 114 16.65 11.72 14.97
N ASN A 115 17.42 10.75 14.45
CA ASN A 115 18.84 10.62 14.74
C ASN A 115 19.70 11.73 14.12
N TYR A 116 19.28 12.29 12.99
CA TYR A 116 19.95 13.42 12.34
C TYR A 116 19.53 14.79 12.91
N GLY A 117 18.77 14.82 14.01
CA GLY A 117 18.30 16.06 14.66
C GLY A 117 17.09 16.71 13.97
N GLY A 118 16.38 15.96 13.11
CA GLY A 118 15.13 16.37 12.50
C GLY A 118 13.96 16.41 13.50
N PRO A 119 12.85 17.09 13.17
CA PRO A 119 11.70 17.20 14.07
C PRO A 119 11.14 15.82 14.44
N SER A 120 10.85 15.58 15.73
CA SER A 120 10.20 14.37 16.32
C SER A 120 8.64 14.51 16.32
N PRO A 121 7.86 13.41 16.22
CA PRO A 121 6.43 13.46 15.99
C PRO A 121 5.80 13.49 17.38
N ARG A 122 5.16 14.60 17.70
CA ARG A 122 4.43 14.71 18.97
C ARG A 122 3.29 13.72 19.03
#